data_AF-A0A9E5ZMM4-F1
#
_entry.id   AF-A0A9E5ZMM4-F1
#
_cell.length_a   1.000
_cell.length_b   1.000
_cell.length_c   1.000
_cell.angle_alpha   90.00
_cell.angle_beta   90.00
_cell.angle_gamma   90.00
#
_symmetry.space_group_name_H-M   'P 1'
#
loop_
_entity.id
_entity.type
_entity.pdbx_description
1 polymer ?
#
loop_
_entity_poly.entity_id
_entity_poly.type
_entity_poly.pdbx_seq_one_letter_code
_entity_poly.pdbx_strand_id
1 'polypeptide(L)'
;MSTNHIDQEYLAKRQLKKGTAGWMLLAGLGISYVISGDFAGWNFGIAEAGWGGFAIAAVLMAIMYICLVLSLAEMSAAIPAAGGGYSFARQVMGPAGGYLTGFAILIEYALAPAAIVIFIGSAVESLLGINGPLVYALFYAVFIAIHLYGVGEALKSMMVISALAVFAIIATAVALIGQFDVNNLFD
;
A
#
# COMPACT_ATOMS: atom_id res chain seq x y z
N MET A 1 -40.40 -3.81 -2.12
CA MET A 1 -39.07 -4.43 -1.97
C MET A 1 -38.33 -3.69 -0.88
N SER A 2 -37.96 -4.36 0.21
CA SER A 2 -37.18 -3.75 1.30
C SER A 2 -35.76 -3.46 0.82
N THR A 3 -35.15 -2.36 1.28
CA THR A 3 -33.77 -1.93 0.95
C THR A 3 -32.74 -3.06 1.13
N ASN A 4 -32.93 -3.91 2.14
CA ASN A 4 -32.11 -5.10 2.38
C ASN A 4 -32.07 -6.09 1.20
N HIS A 5 -33.17 -6.23 0.45
CA HIS A 5 -33.23 -7.15 -0.68
C HIS A 5 -32.44 -6.63 -1.89
N ILE A 6 -32.44 -5.31 -2.11
CA ILE A 6 -31.71 -4.65 -3.19
C ILE A 6 -30.20 -4.73 -2.94
N ASP A 7 -29.75 -4.53 -1.70
CA ASP A 7 -28.33 -4.60 -1.36
C ASP A 7 -27.79 -6.04 -1.43
N GLN A 8 -28.58 -7.05 -1.06
CA GLN A 8 -28.16 -8.45 -1.24
C GLN A 8 -28.02 -8.84 -2.72
N GLU A 9 -28.96 -8.45 -3.57
CA GLU A 9 -28.87 -8.73 -5.01
C GLU A 9 -27.68 -7.99 -5.64
N TYR A 10 -27.39 -6.77 -5.18
CA TYR A 10 -26.22 -5.99 -5.59
C TYR A 10 -24.91 -6.71 -5.24
N LEU A 11 -24.77 -7.21 -4.00
CA LEU A 11 -23.56 -7.91 -3.56
C LEU A 11 -23.39 -9.28 -4.20
N ALA A 12 -24.49 -10.02 -4.43
CA ALA A 12 -24.46 -11.32 -5.09
C ALA A 12 -23.83 -11.24 -6.49
N LYS A 13 -24.13 -10.17 -7.25
CA LYS A 13 -23.54 -9.92 -8.57
C LYS A 13 -22.03 -9.65 -8.55
N ARG A 14 -21.47 -9.34 -7.38
CA ARG A 14 -20.06 -8.95 -7.17
C ARG A 14 -19.26 -9.97 -6.37
N GLN A 15 -19.78 -11.17 -6.16
CA GLN A 15 -19.09 -12.19 -5.38
C GLN A 15 -17.77 -12.59 -6.05
N LEU A 16 -16.69 -12.68 -5.26
CA LEU A 16 -15.37 -13.03 -5.78
C LEU A 16 -15.30 -14.50 -6.20
N LYS A 17 -14.64 -14.78 -7.34
CA LYS A 17 -14.35 -16.14 -7.81
C LYS A 17 -13.31 -16.79 -6.90
N LYS A 18 -13.68 -17.90 -6.26
CA LYS A 18 -12.78 -18.70 -5.41
C LYS A 18 -11.64 -19.33 -6.24
N GLY A 19 -10.47 -19.46 -5.64
CA GLY A 19 -9.33 -20.21 -6.21
C GLY A 19 -8.50 -19.49 -7.27
N THR A 20 -8.71 -18.18 -7.48
CA THR A 20 -8.01 -17.39 -8.50
C THR A 20 -6.63 -16.89 -8.07
N ALA A 21 -6.38 -16.73 -6.77
CA ALA A 21 -5.08 -16.33 -6.20
C ALA A 21 -4.78 -17.13 -4.93
N GLY A 22 -3.64 -17.84 -4.89
CA GLY A 22 -3.19 -18.56 -3.71
C GLY A 22 -2.65 -17.63 -2.62
N TRP A 23 -2.59 -18.11 -1.37
CA TRP A 23 -2.16 -17.31 -0.22
C TRP A 23 -0.76 -16.71 -0.39
N MET A 24 0.16 -17.42 -1.06
CA MET A 24 1.53 -16.94 -1.29
C MET A 24 1.56 -15.76 -2.28
N LEU A 25 0.72 -15.80 -3.32
CA LEU A 25 0.56 -14.66 -4.24
C LEU A 25 -0.02 -13.47 -3.48
N LEU A 26 -1.07 -13.68 -2.68
CA LEU A 26 -1.70 -12.62 -1.91
C LEU A 26 -0.75 -12.00 -0.86
N ALA A 27 0.03 -12.83 -0.16
CA ALA A 27 1.05 -12.37 0.77
C ALA A 27 2.15 -11.59 0.05
N GLY A 28 2.63 -12.10 -1.08
CA GLY A 28 3.62 -11.42 -1.92
C GLY A 28 3.14 -10.06 -2.41
N LEU A 29 1.88 -9.97 -2.86
CA LEU A 29 1.28 -8.69 -3.23
C LEU A 29 1.20 -7.73 -2.04
N GLY A 30 0.77 -8.21 -0.87
CA GLY A 30 0.72 -7.42 0.36
C GLY A 30 2.08 -6.82 0.72
N ILE A 31 3.15 -7.62 0.71
CA ILE A 31 4.53 -7.16 0.94
C ILE A 31 4.91 -6.12 -0.12
N SER A 32 4.58 -6.39 -1.37
CA SER A 32 4.94 -5.53 -2.50
C SER A 32 4.31 -4.14 -2.40
N TYR A 33 3.08 -4.04 -1.87
CA TYR A 33 2.39 -2.76 -1.70
C TYR A 33 2.99 -1.87 -0.60
N VAL A 34 3.61 -2.46 0.42
CA VAL A 34 4.11 -1.70 1.59
C VAL A 34 5.61 -1.38 1.50
N ILE A 35 6.40 -2.22 0.83
CA ILE A 35 7.86 -2.13 0.83
C ILE A 35 8.41 -0.82 0.24
N SER A 36 7.67 -0.17 -0.66
CA SER A 36 8.08 1.14 -1.19
C SER A 36 8.12 2.22 -0.11
N GLY A 37 7.32 2.09 0.95
CA GLY A 37 7.31 3.00 2.08
C GLY A 37 8.64 3.03 2.83
N ASP A 38 9.34 1.89 2.88
CA ASP A 38 10.63 1.74 3.59
C ASP A 38 11.75 2.56 2.95
N PHE A 39 11.67 2.81 1.63
CA PHE A 39 12.66 3.59 0.89
C PHE A 39 12.36 5.08 0.83
N ALA A 40 11.15 5.50 1.19
CA ALA A 40 10.71 6.89 1.06
C ALA A 40 10.27 7.50 2.40
N GLY A 41 9.27 6.89 3.04
CA GLY A 41 8.55 7.50 4.16
C GLY A 41 9.33 7.50 5.48
N TRP A 42 10.16 6.49 5.72
CA TRP A 42 10.83 6.31 7.01
C TRP A 42 11.84 7.41 7.31
N ASN A 43 12.56 7.90 6.30
CA ASN A 43 13.55 8.96 6.46
C ASN A 43 12.95 10.23 7.06
N PHE A 44 11.72 10.59 6.66
CA PHE A 44 11.01 11.74 7.24
C PHE A 44 10.63 11.50 8.70
N GLY A 45 10.16 10.29 9.03
CA GLY A 45 9.80 9.94 10.40
C GLY A 45 11.01 9.93 11.34
N ILE A 46 12.15 9.40 10.88
CA ILE A 46 13.40 9.40 11.65
C ILE A 46 13.94 10.84 11.79
N ALA A 47 13.87 11.65 10.72
CA ALA A 47 14.32 13.05 10.78
C ALA A 47 13.53 13.88 11.79
N GLU A 48 12.24 13.59 11.99
CA GLU A 48 11.38 14.33 12.91
C GLU A 48 11.44 13.77 14.35
N ALA A 49 11.45 12.44 14.52
CA ALA A 49 11.28 11.78 15.81
C ALA A 49 12.56 11.15 16.38
N GLY A 50 13.68 11.19 15.65
CA GLY A 50 14.87 10.39 15.95
C GLY A 50 14.60 8.88 15.87
N TRP A 51 15.62 8.07 16.12
CA TRP A 51 15.51 6.60 16.01
C TRP A 51 14.57 6.01 17.06
N GLY A 52 14.67 6.45 18.31
CA GLY A 52 13.88 5.98 19.44
C GLY A 52 12.42 6.41 19.35
N GLY A 53 12.17 7.67 19.01
CA GLY A 53 10.80 8.17 18.78
C GLY A 53 10.13 7.48 17.60
N PHE A 54 10.88 7.27 16.51
CA PHE A 54 10.38 6.51 15.36
C PHE A 54 10.09 5.04 15.71
N ALA A 55 10.91 4.39 16.54
CA ALA A 55 10.65 3.02 16.99
C ALA A 55 9.35 2.92 17.81
N ILE A 56 9.10 3.88 18.71
CA ILE A 56 7.84 3.95 19.46
C ILE A 56 6.65 4.14 18.49
N ALA A 57 6.76 5.09 17.55
CA ALA A 57 5.73 5.32 16.55
C ALA A 57 5.47 4.06 15.72
N ALA A 58 6.51 3.34 15.29
CA ALA A 58 6.40 2.10 14.54
C ALA A 58 5.65 1.01 15.33
N VAL A 59 5.92 0.86 16.63
CA VAL A 59 5.20 -0.11 17.49
C VAL A 59 3.72 0.27 17.63
N LEU A 60 3.42 1.55 17.88
CA LEU A 60 2.03 2.02 17.98
C LEU A 60 1.26 1.80 16.67
N MET A 61 1.89 2.11 15.54
CA MET A 61 1.31 1.86 14.22
C MET A 61 1.14 0.36 13.95
N ALA A 62 2.10 -0.48 14.32
CA ALA A 62 1.99 -1.93 14.17
C ALA A 62 0.78 -2.49 14.92
N ILE A 63 0.54 -2.06 16.17
CA ILE A 63 -0.62 -2.46 16.96
C ILE A 63 -1.92 -2.02 16.25
N MET A 64 -1.99 -0.75 15.82
CA MET A 64 -3.14 -0.22 15.10
C MET A 64 -3.43 -1.04 13.83
N TYR A 65 -2.40 -1.33 13.02
CA TYR A 65 -2.55 -2.09 11.77
C TYR A 65 -2.91 -3.56 12.02
N ILE A 66 -2.40 -4.21 13.07
CA ILE A 66 -2.81 -5.56 13.45
C ILE A 66 -4.30 -5.59 13.75
N CYS A 67 -4.79 -4.67 14.59
CA CYS A 67 -6.21 -4.56 14.89
C CYS A 67 -7.04 -4.33 13.62
N LEU A 68 -6.61 -3.39 12.77
CA LEU A 68 -7.27 -3.09 11.49
C LEU A 68 -7.33 -4.31 10.57
N VAL A 69 -6.22 -5.01 10.37
CA VAL A 69 -6.14 -6.18 9.48
C VAL A 69 -7.00 -7.32 10.01
N LEU A 70 -7.05 -7.56 11.32
CA LEU A 70 -7.93 -8.56 11.92
C LEU A 70 -9.40 -8.21 11.72
N SER A 71 -9.79 -6.95 11.93
CA SER A 71 -11.15 -6.48 11.64
C SER A 71 -11.51 -6.65 10.16
N LEU A 72 -10.61 -6.27 9.25
CA LEU A 72 -10.81 -6.45 7.81
C LEU A 72 -10.90 -7.92 7.41
N ALA A 73 -10.15 -8.80 8.06
CA ALA A 73 -10.21 -10.24 7.82
C ALA A 73 -11.58 -10.82 8.21
N GLU A 74 -12.12 -10.46 9.38
CA GLU A 74 -13.47 -10.85 9.80
C GLU A 74 -14.55 -10.34 8.85
N MET A 75 -14.48 -9.06 8.47
CA MET A 75 -15.43 -8.47 7.52
C MET A 75 -15.34 -9.10 6.13
N SER A 76 -14.12 -9.42 5.66
CA SER A 76 -13.90 -10.08 4.37
C SER A 76 -14.45 -11.51 4.34
N ALA A 77 -14.36 -12.23 5.46
CA ALA A 77 -14.95 -13.56 5.60
C ALA A 77 -16.49 -13.51 5.64
N ALA A 78 -17.05 -12.49 6.30
CA ALA A 78 -18.50 -12.31 6.40
C ALA A 78 -19.14 -11.76 5.11
N ILE A 79 -18.43 -10.89 4.38
CA ILE A 79 -18.92 -10.19 3.18
C ILE A 79 -17.95 -10.47 2.02
N PRO A 80 -18.01 -11.66 1.37
CA PRO A 80 -17.09 -12.06 0.30
C PRO A 80 -17.45 -11.44 -1.06
N ALA A 81 -17.75 -10.15 -1.07
CA ALA A 81 -18.07 -9.37 -2.27
C ALA A 81 -16.89 -8.46 -2.65
N ALA A 82 -16.67 -8.29 -3.95
CA ALA A 82 -15.70 -7.34 -4.45
C ALA A 82 -16.06 -5.90 -4.04
N GLY A 83 -15.05 -5.08 -3.72
CA GLY A 83 -15.20 -3.67 -3.37
C GLY A 83 -14.56 -3.25 -2.04
N GLY A 84 -14.07 -4.19 -1.23
CA GLY A 84 -13.32 -3.87 -0.01
C GLY A 84 -14.08 -2.96 0.95
N GLY A 85 -13.41 -1.90 1.44
CA GLY A 85 -13.98 -0.94 2.39
C GLY A 85 -15.31 -0.32 1.95
N TYR A 86 -15.51 -0.09 0.64
CA TYR A 86 -16.79 0.38 0.09
C TYR A 86 -17.93 -0.58 0.44
N SER A 87 -17.73 -1.88 0.19
CA SER A 87 -18.76 -2.91 0.39
C SER A 87 -19.07 -3.10 1.87
N PHE A 88 -18.05 -3.02 2.72
CA PHE A 88 -18.18 -3.05 4.17
C PHE A 88 -19.00 -1.87 4.70
N ALA A 89 -18.62 -0.65 4.32
CA ALA A 89 -19.32 0.56 4.73
C ALA A 89 -20.74 0.60 4.19
N ARG A 90 -20.97 0.14 2.95
CA ARG A 90 -22.31 0.05 2.37
C ARG A 90 -23.20 -0.91 3.14
N GLN A 91 -22.67 -2.08 3.53
CA GLN A 91 -23.43 -3.09 4.26
C GLN A 91 -23.85 -2.62 5.66
N VAL A 92 -23.01 -1.84 6.34
CA VAL A 92 -23.25 -1.40 7.72
C VAL A 92 -23.95 -0.04 7.79
N MET A 93 -23.59 0.90 6.91
CA MET A 93 -24.03 2.31 6.96
C MET A 93 -24.93 2.69 5.79
N GLY A 94 -25.29 1.75 4.92
CA GLY A 94 -26.13 1.97 3.75
C GLY A 94 -25.42 2.69 2.60
N PRO A 95 -26.18 3.09 1.55
CA PRO A 95 -25.61 3.63 0.31
C PRO A 95 -24.74 4.89 0.50
N ALA A 96 -25.10 5.77 1.45
CA ALA A 96 -24.35 7.00 1.72
C ALA A 96 -22.97 6.70 2.34
N GLY A 97 -22.90 5.79 3.30
CA GLY A 97 -21.63 5.36 3.89
C GLY A 97 -20.73 4.68 2.84
N GLY A 98 -21.30 3.80 2.02
CA GLY A 98 -20.60 3.23 0.88
C GLY A 98 -20.04 4.31 -0.06
N TYR A 99 -20.86 5.28 -0.47
CA TYR A 99 -20.41 6.37 -1.35
C TYR A 99 -19.25 7.17 -0.75
N LEU A 100 -19.34 7.59 0.51
CA LEU A 100 -18.29 8.36 1.17
C LEU A 100 -16.97 7.58 1.25
N THR A 101 -17.03 6.30 1.64
CA THR A 101 -15.83 5.45 1.68
C THR A 101 -15.24 5.24 0.29
N GLY A 102 -16.08 4.97 -0.73
CA GLY A 102 -15.61 4.83 -2.11
C GLY A 102 -14.98 6.11 -2.66
N PHE A 103 -15.53 7.27 -2.32
CA PHE A 103 -14.97 8.57 -2.69
C PHE A 103 -13.63 8.84 -2.00
N ALA A 104 -13.51 8.52 -0.71
CA ALA A 104 -12.23 8.62 0.01
C ALA A 104 -11.15 7.73 -0.62
N ILE A 105 -11.49 6.48 -0.95
CA ILE A 105 -10.57 5.54 -1.64
C ILE A 105 -10.16 6.10 -3.01
N LEU A 106 -11.07 6.71 -3.76
CA LEU A 106 -10.74 7.32 -5.05
C LEU A 106 -9.71 8.45 -4.90
N ILE A 107 -9.88 9.31 -3.88
CA ILE A 107 -8.92 10.37 -3.58
C ILE A 107 -7.57 9.76 -3.18
N GLU A 108 -7.57 8.77 -2.30
CA GLU A 108 -6.36 8.05 -1.87
C GLU A 108 -5.59 7.48 -3.07
N TYR A 109 -6.28 6.77 -3.96
CA TYR A 109 -5.68 6.18 -5.16
C TYR A 109 -5.27 7.19 -6.23
N ALA A 110 -5.84 8.40 -6.23
CA ALA A 110 -5.36 9.48 -7.09
C ALA A 110 -4.08 10.14 -6.54
N LEU A 111 -3.99 10.30 -5.21
CA LEU A 111 -2.87 10.96 -4.54
C LEU A 111 -1.65 10.03 -4.39
N ALA A 112 -1.86 8.73 -4.18
CA ALA A 112 -0.75 7.79 -3.96
C ALA A 112 0.25 7.75 -5.15
N PRO A 113 -0.16 7.62 -6.43
CA PRO A 113 0.76 7.71 -7.55
C PRO A 113 1.46 9.06 -7.66
N ALA A 114 0.78 10.15 -7.29
CA ALA A 114 1.36 11.49 -7.31
C ALA A 114 2.49 11.63 -6.28
N ALA A 115 2.30 11.09 -5.06
CA ALA A 115 3.37 11.03 -4.06
C ALA A 115 4.54 10.13 -4.52
N ILE A 116 4.24 8.98 -5.12
CA ILE A 116 5.26 8.04 -5.60
C ILE A 116 6.17 8.68 -6.66
N VAL A 117 5.63 9.43 -7.63
CA VAL A 117 6.48 10.06 -8.66
C VAL A 117 7.36 11.18 -8.10
N ILE A 118 6.95 11.83 -6.99
CA ILE A 118 7.81 12.80 -6.28
C ILE A 118 9.00 12.07 -5.65
N PHE A 119 8.77 10.91 -5.00
CA PHE A 119 9.86 10.10 -4.44
C PHE A 119 10.80 9.56 -5.51
N ILE A 120 10.27 9.13 -6.65
CA ILE A 120 11.08 8.74 -7.80
C ILE A 120 11.90 9.93 -8.29
N GLY A 121 11.30 11.13 -8.36
CA GLY A 121 12.00 12.37 -8.68
C GLY A 121 13.20 12.63 -7.79
N SER A 122 13.03 12.58 -6.46
CA SER A 122 14.13 12.76 -5.51
C SER A 122 15.22 11.70 -5.66
N ALA A 123 14.84 10.46 -5.98
CA ALA A 123 15.81 9.40 -6.24
C ALA A 123 16.62 9.65 -7.53
N VAL A 124 15.94 10.07 -8.61
CA VAL A 124 16.59 10.44 -9.87
C VAL A 124 17.49 11.65 -9.69
N GLU A 125 17.07 12.65 -8.90
CA GLU A 125 17.89 13.82 -8.58
C GLU A 125 19.17 13.42 -7.85
N SER A 126 19.06 12.53 -6.88
CA SER A 126 20.20 12.05 -6.10
C SER A 126 21.22 11.27 -6.95
N LEU A 127 20.76 10.61 -8.03
CA LEU A 127 21.61 9.79 -8.90
C LEU A 127 22.15 10.55 -10.12
N LEU A 128 21.33 11.41 -10.72
CA LEU A 128 21.55 12.01 -12.04
C LEU A 128 21.49 13.54 -12.03
N GLY A 129 21.10 14.17 -10.92
CA GLY A 129 20.99 15.62 -10.78
C GLY A 129 19.79 16.24 -11.54
N ILE A 130 18.80 15.44 -11.94
CA ILE A 130 17.60 15.92 -12.66
C ILE A 130 16.33 15.60 -11.88
N ASN A 131 15.39 16.55 -11.86
CA ASN A 131 14.08 16.40 -11.21
C ASN A 131 13.01 17.25 -11.92
N GLY A 132 11.77 17.21 -11.43
CA GLY A 132 10.68 18.08 -11.82
C GLY A 132 9.66 17.42 -12.75
N PRO A 133 8.72 18.23 -13.30
CA PRO A 133 7.53 17.72 -13.97
C PRO A 133 7.79 16.77 -15.14
N LEU A 134 8.90 16.95 -15.87
CA LEU A 134 9.27 16.07 -16.99
C LEU A 134 9.66 14.66 -16.51
N VAL A 135 10.39 14.56 -15.39
CA VAL A 135 10.72 13.26 -14.78
C VAL A 135 9.44 12.58 -14.32
N TYR A 136 8.53 13.31 -13.67
CA TYR A 136 7.25 12.76 -13.19
C TYR A 136 6.40 12.26 -14.35
N ALA A 137 6.26 13.06 -15.41
CA ALA A 137 5.49 12.70 -16.61
C ALA A 137 6.07 11.45 -17.31
N LEU A 138 7.40 11.33 -17.38
CA LEU A 138 8.07 10.16 -17.94
C LEU A 138 7.72 8.89 -17.15
N PHE A 139 7.84 8.91 -15.83
CA PHE A 139 7.52 7.74 -15.01
C PHE A 139 6.02 7.41 -15.01
N TYR A 140 5.14 8.41 -15.06
CA TYR A 140 3.71 8.19 -15.31
C TYR A 140 3.48 7.48 -16.64
N ALA A 141 4.10 7.95 -17.72
CA ALA A 141 3.97 7.33 -19.04
C ALA A 141 4.44 5.86 -19.02
N VAL A 142 5.55 5.56 -18.33
CA VAL A 142 6.05 4.19 -18.14
C VAL A 142 5.05 3.33 -17.37
N PHE A 143 4.57 3.78 -16.21
CA PHE A 143 3.61 3.00 -15.42
C PHE A 143 2.28 2.79 -16.15
N ILE A 144 1.78 3.80 -16.83
CA ILE A 144 0.57 3.68 -17.67
C ILE A 144 0.82 2.67 -18.80
N ALA A 145 1.95 2.74 -19.50
CA ALA A 145 2.28 1.78 -20.56
C ALA A 145 2.32 0.33 -20.05
N ILE A 146 2.89 0.09 -18.87
CA ILE A 146 2.89 -1.23 -18.23
C ILE A 146 1.45 -1.70 -17.94
N HIS A 147 0.61 -0.83 -17.41
CA HIS A 147 -0.79 -1.17 -17.10
C HIS A 147 -1.63 -1.40 -18.36
N LEU A 148 -1.36 -0.65 -19.45
CA LEU A 148 -1.99 -0.85 -20.75
C LEU A 148 -1.58 -2.18 -21.40
N TYR A 149 -0.35 -2.65 -21.16
CA TYR A 149 0.12 -3.94 -21.67
C TYR A 149 -0.56 -5.12 -20.95
N GLY A 150 -0.82 -4.99 -19.65
CA GLY A 150 -1.73 -5.88 -18.94
C GLY A 150 -1.42 -6.05 -17.45
N VAL A 151 -2.46 -6.34 -16.68
CA VAL A 151 -2.37 -6.50 -15.22
C VAL A 151 -1.40 -7.60 -14.79
N GLY A 152 -1.32 -8.70 -15.54
CA GLY A 152 -0.40 -9.81 -15.21
C GLY A 152 1.07 -9.39 -15.26
N GLU A 153 1.44 -8.53 -16.20
CA GLU A 153 2.82 -8.06 -16.39
C GLU A 153 3.18 -6.98 -15.38
N ALA A 154 2.22 -6.13 -15.02
CA ALA A 154 2.35 -5.22 -13.89
C ALA A 154 2.62 -5.99 -12.59
N LEU A 155 1.86 -7.05 -12.31
CA LEU A 155 2.04 -7.88 -11.11
C LEU A 155 3.40 -8.59 -11.10
N LYS A 156 3.84 -9.17 -12.22
CA LYS A 156 5.18 -9.78 -12.32
C LYS A 156 6.29 -8.77 -12.06
N SER A 157 6.20 -7.59 -12.68
CA SER A 157 7.17 -6.51 -12.50
C SER A 157 7.24 -6.07 -11.04
N MET A 158 6.07 -5.91 -10.41
CA MET A 158 5.95 -5.60 -8.99
C MET A 158 6.66 -6.64 -8.12
N MET A 159 6.41 -7.93 -8.33
CA MET A 159 7.07 -9.00 -7.56
C MET A 159 8.59 -9.00 -7.71
N VAL A 160 9.11 -8.76 -8.92
CA VAL A 160 10.56 -8.68 -9.16
C VAL A 160 11.18 -7.49 -8.43
N ILE A 161 10.58 -6.30 -8.56
CA ILE A 161 11.05 -5.09 -7.88
C ILE A 161 11.00 -5.29 -6.37
N SER A 162 9.94 -5.89 -5.83
CA SER A 162 9.82 -6.17 -4.40
C SER A 162 10.85 -7.18 -3.91
N ALA A 163 11.20 -8.21 -4.68
CA ALA A 163 12.28 -9.12 -4.32
C ALA A 163 13.64 -8.40 -4.23
N LEU A 164 13.93 -7.50 -5.17
CA LEU A 164 15.14 -6.66 -5.13
C LEU A 164 15.12 -5.70 -3.94
N ALA A 165 13.97 -5.11 -3.64
CA ALA A 165 13.79 -4.22 -2.49
C ALA A 165 14.00 -4.96 -1.15
N VAL A 166 13.42 -6.16 -0.99
CA VAL A 166 13.66 -7.01 0.20
C VAL A 166 15.15 -7.32 0.34
N PHE A 167 15.81 -7.70 -0.77
CA PHE A 167 17.24 -7.96 -0.77
C PHE A 167 18.04 -6.72 -0.33
N ALA A 168 17.72 -5.54 -0.85
CA ALA A 168 18.39 -4.29 -0.50
C ALA A 168 18.20 -3.93 0.98
N ILE A 169 17.00 -4.12 1.54
CA ILE A 169 16.74 -3.91 2.97
C ILE A 169 17.57 -4.87 3.83
N ILE A 170 17.57 -6.16 3.51
CA ILE A 170 18.35 -7.16 4.25
C ILE A 170 19.85 -6.87 4.16
N ALA A 171 20.35 -6.56 2.96
CA ALA A 171 21.76 -6.21 2.76
C ALA A 171 22.15 -4.96 3.58
N THR A 172 21.28 -3.95 3.61
CA THR A 172 21.48 -2.74 4.42
C THR A 172 21.50 -3.08 5.90
N ALA A 173 20.56 -3.89 6.38
CA ALA A 173 20.50 -4.31 7.78
C ALA A 173 21.77 -5.07 8.19
N VAL A 174 22.25 -6.00 7.36
CA VAL A 174 23.49 -6.76 7.62
C VAL A 174 24.72 -5.84 7.62
N ALA A 175 24.79 -4.88 6.70
CA ALA A 175 25.91 -3.93 6.65
C ALA A 175 25.96 -3.01 7.88
N LEU A 176 24.80 -2.62 8.42
CA LEU A 176 24.69 -1.65 9.51
C LEU A 176 24.58 -2.29 10.91
N ILE A 177 24.36 -3.60 11.03
CA ILE A 177 24.10 -4.26 12.33
C ILE A 177 25.20 -4.01 13.37
N GLY A 178 26.47 -3.92 12.94
CA GLY A 178 27.62 -3.64 13.81
C GLY A 178 27.79 -2.18 14.22
N GLN A 179 27.00 -1.27 13.64
CA GLN A 179 27.03 0.18 13.92
C GLN A 179 25.93 0.61 14.89
N PHE A 180 25.14 -0.33 15.43
CA PHE A 180 24.10 -0.01 16.38
C PHE A 180 24.68 0.48 17.72
N ASP A 181 24.31 1.68 18.13
CA ASP A 181 24.62 2.25 19.44
C ASP A 181 23.34 2.78 20.08
N VAL A 182 23.03 2.29 21.28
CA VAL A 182 21.85 2.66 22.06
C VAL A 182 21.85 4.15 22.41
N ASN A 183 23.03 4.76 22.52
CA ASN A 183 23.15 6.19 22.86
C ASN A 183 22.58 7.09 21.74
N ASN A 184 22.60 6.63 20.49
CA ASN A 184 22.11 7.40 19.34
C ASN A 184 20.58 7.33 19.16
N LEU A 185 19.84 6.72 20.11
CA LEU A 185 18.38 6.56 19.97
C LEU A 185 17.63 7.89 20.06
N PHE A 186 18.13 8.86 20.83
CA PHE A 186 17.44 10.13 21.07
C PHE A 186 18.31 11.36 20.75
N ASP A 187 19.44 11.14 20.08
CA ASP A 187 20.29 12.21 19.54
C ASP A 187 19.64 12.91 18.35
#